data_AF-A0A564YUE3-F1
#
_entry.id   AF-A0A564YUE3-F1
#
_cell.length_a   1.000
_cell.length_b   1.000
_cell.length_c   1.000
_cell.angle_alpha   90.00
_cell.angle_beta   90.00
_cell.angle_gamma   90.00
#
_symmetry.space_group_name_H-M   'P 1'
#
loop_
_entity.id
_entity.type
_entity.pdbx_description
1 polymer ?
#
loop_
_entity_poly.entity_id
_entity_poly.type
_entity_poly.pdbx_seq_one_letter_code
_entity_poly.pdbx_strand_id
1 'polypeptide(L)'
;MLDADEEFTVLSLSGGRPKRPNMIRSLCLLLGPDFCSDSLVVETADHARLSIQLSYNWQFEISPERTAEEASKLFSLPDFIGDFCKALAARVRGVVASVNFDQFHKHSASLIQEAVFGRDIDGKLNERFVFPQNNLVITSVDIQSVEPVDQRTRDALMKSVQLAIEITSNSQEASARHEAERLEQEAKGRLERQKIEDESAAERARKSLLELQVQLATLESTGQARAEAQSKAEAIRIASQAEVEKARMEAEADAIKTEAELSRLKRAREMELEYLVKKNEILLQRRRQEFEMETEFYLRRVEAIGSENLRDIACSGAERDVRMLKALNLKSTLITDGKTPVNLLDATAGLIGQTTGGVFNRPIVEHPDEENDVNSNQ
;
A
#
# COMPACT_ATOMS: atom_id res chain seq x y z
N MET A 1 35.56 -117.32 -21.71
CA MET A 1 36.90 -117.92 -21.52
C MET A 1 37.44 -118.05 -22.93
N LEU A 2 38.64 -117.51 -23.22
CA LEU A 2 39.20 -117.54 -24.58
C LEU A 2 39.57 -118.97 -24.97
N ASP A 3 39.33 -119.34 -26.22
CA ASP A 3 39.88 -120.56 -26.81
C ASP A 3 41.38 -120.41 -27.11
N ALA A 4 42.06 -121.53 -27.39
CA ALA A 4 43.54 -121.59 -27.46
C ALA A 4 44.18 -120.63 -28.47
N ASP A 5 43.46 -120.25 -29.53
CA ASP A 5 43.92 -119.34 -30.60
C ASP A 5 43.19 -117.97 -30.59
N GLU A 6 42.41 -117.66 -29.54
CA GLU A 6 41.68 -116.39 -29.42
C GLU A 6 42.47 -115.35 -28.62
N GLU A 7 42.55 -114.12 -29.15
CA GLU A 7 43.24 -112.99 -28.51
C GLU A 7 42.25 -111.86 -28.16
N PHE A 8 42.51 -111.18 -27.04
CA PHE A 8 41.79 -109.94 -26.72
C PHE A 8 42.31 -108.78 -27.58
N THR A 9 41.39 -108.08 -28.24
CA THR A 9 41.71 -106.78 -28.84
C THR A 9 41.88 -105.74 -27.74
N VAL A 10 43.11 -105.28 -27.51
CA VAL A 10 43.40 -104.22 -26.54
C VAL A 10 43.07 -102.86 -27.15
N LEU A 11 42.21 -102.11 -26.47
CA LEU A 11 41.89 -100.73 -26.84
C LEU A 11 42.82 -99.75 -26.15
N SER A 12 43.28 -98.75 -26.91
CA SER A 12 44.14 -97.68 -26.42
C SER A 12 43.44 -96.35 -26.64
N LEU A 13 42.75 -95.88 -25.59
CA LEU A 13 41.86 -94.73 -25.63
C LEU A 13 42.55 -93.44 -25.16
N SER A 14 42.13 -92.32 -25.73
CA SER A 14 42.52 -90.98 -25.31
C SER A 14 41.97 -90.63 -23.92
N GLY A 15 42.81 -90.01 -23.10
CA GLY A 15 42.48 -89.62 -21.73
C GLY A 15 43.08 -88.27 -21.32
N GLY A 16 42.65 -87.74 -20.18
CA GLY A 16 43.12 -86.44 -19.65
C GLY A 16 42.30 -85.23 -20.10
N ARG A 17 42.72 -84.04 -19.64
CA ARG A 17 42.19 -82.71 -19.99
C ARG A 17 43.39 -81.74 -20.17
N PRO A 18 43.81 -81.39 -21.39
CA PRO A 18 43.27 -81.81 -22.70
C PRO A 18 43.46 -83.30 -22.99
N LYS A 19 42.64 -83.87 -23.90
CA LYS A 19 42.77 -85.26 -24.33
C LYS A 19 44.15 -85.55 -24.93
N ARG A 20 44.82 -86.58 -24.41
CA ARG A 20 46.11 -87.11 -24.92
C ARG A 20 45.90 -88.55 -25.38
N PRO A 21 46.46 -88.94 -26.55
CA PRO A 21 46.33 -90.29 -27.07
C PRO A 21 47.05 -91.31 -26.19
N ASN A 22 46.58 -92.56 -26.22
CA ASN A 22 47.21 -93.73 -25.58
C ASN A 22 47.35 -93.66 -24.04
N MET A 23 46.45 -92.96 -23.36
CA MET A 23 46.49 -92.81 -21.90
C MET A 23 45.75 -93.92 -21.16
N ILE A 24 44.67 -94.44 -21.73
CA ILE A 24 43.81 -95.44 -21.11
C ILE A 24 43.91 -96.72 -21.92
N ARG A 25 44.27 -97.84 -21.28
CA ARG A 25 44.24 -99.17 -21.91
C ARG A 25 43.08 -99.94 -21.33
N SER A 26 42.20 -100.46 -22.19
CA SER A 26 41.04 -101.24 -21.78
C SER A 26 40.93 -102.51 -22.61
N LEU A 27 40.48 -103.60 -21.97
CA LEU A 27 40.10 -104.83 -22.66
C LEU A 27 38.63 -104.85 -23.07
N CYS A 28 37.78 -104.06 -22.42
CA CYS A 28 36.35 -103.96 -22.73
C CYS A 28 36.02 -102.58 -23.32
N LEU A 29 35.17 -102.58 -24.35
CA LEU A 29 34.55 -101.37 -24.88
C LEU A 29 33.29 -101.07 -24.08
N LEU A 30 33.25 -99.92 -23.40
CA LEU A 30 32.06 -99.45 -22.72
C LEU A 30 31.10 -98.88 -23.76
N LEU A 31 29.90 -99.45 -23.85
CA LEU A 31 28.90 -99.08 -24.86
C LEU A 31 28.05 -97.85 -24.46
N GLY A 32 28.23 -97.35 -23.24
CA GLY A 32 27.49 -96.21 -22.69
C GLY A 32 26.13 -96.59 -22.07
N PRO A 33 25.32 -95.60 -21.65
CA PRO A 33 25.58 -94.16 -21.73
C PRO A 33 26.69 -93.73 -20.77
N ASP A 34 27.63 -92.93 -21.26
CA ASP A 34 28.74 -92.37 -20.48
C ASP A 34 29.08 -90.96 -21.00
N PHE A 35 29.96 -90.24 -20.32
CA PHE A 35 30.38 -88.91 -20.71
C PHE A 35 31.91 -88.79 -20.73
N CYS A 36 32.41 -87.89 -21.57
CA CYS A 36 33.82 -87.55 -21.56
C CYS A 36 33.99 -86.03 -21.58
N SER A 37 34.96 -85.53 -20.82
CA SER A 37 35.30 -84.11 -20.84
C SER A 37 36.62 -83.85 -21.56
N ASP A 38 36.68 -82.76 -22.32
CA ASP A 38 37.86 -82.27 -23.03
C ASP A 38 38.03 -80.76 -22.82
N SER A 39 39.26 -80.28 -22.97
CA SER A 39 39.60 -78.87 -22.89
C SER A 39 40.20 -78.44 -24.22
N LEU A 40 39.55 -77.48 -24.88
CA LEU A 40 39.95 -76.95 -26.17
C LEU A 40 40.30 -75.47 -26.08
N VAL A 41 41.38 -75.08 -26.75
CA VAL A 41 41.72 -73.67 -26.94
C VAL A 41 41.24 -73.26 -28.32
N VAL A 42 40.48 -72.16 -28.36
CA VAL A 42 39.91 -71.55 -29.57
C VAL A 42 40.32 -70.09 -29.67
N GLU A 43 40.21 -69.55 -30.86
CA GLU A 43 40.44 -68.13 -31.15
C GLU A 43 39.22 -67.60 -31.90
N THR A 44 38.71 -66.44 -31.47
CA THR A 44 37.58 -65.74 -32.10
C THR A 44 38.04 -64.86 -33.27
N ALA A 45 37.10 -64.30 -34.03
CA ALA A 45 37.40 -63.42 -35.17
C ALA A 45 38.17 -62.14 -34.77
N ASP A 46 38.01 -61.68 -33.53
CA ASP A 46 38.70 -60.56 -32.91
C ASP A 46 39.95 -60.98 -32.11
N HIS A 47 40.52 -62.16 -32.42
CA HIS A 47 41.76 -62.69 -31.85
C HIS A 47 41.73 -62.92 -30.33
N ALA A 48 40.53 -63.10 -29.73
CA ALA A 48 40.42 -63.47 -28.34
C ALA A 48 40.63 -64.98 -28.19
N ARG A 49 41.66 -65.36 -27.44
CA ARG A 49 41.96 -66.77 -27.13
C ARG A 49 41.19 -67.22 -25.91
N LEU A 50 40.36 -68.25 -26.07
CA LEU A 50 39.52 -68.81 -25.02
C LEU A 50 39.85 -70.28 -24.79
N SER A 51 39.88 -70.68 -23.53
CA SER A 51 39.92 -72.08 -23.10
C SER A 51 38.50 -72.49 -22.74
N ILE A 52 37.99 -73.49 -23.45
CA ILE A 52 36.64 -74.01 -23.27
C ILE A 52 36.76 -75.45 -22.75
N GLN A 53 36.08 -75.74 -21.65
CA GLN A 53 35.91 -77.10 -21.16
C GLN A 53 34.54 -77.60 -21.56
N LEU A 54 34.52 -78.66 -22.37
CA LEU A 54 33.30 -79.30 -22.84
C LEU A 54 33.17 -80.71 -22.25
N SER A 55 31.94 -81.10 -21.99
CA SER A 55 31.56 -82.47 -21.68
C SER A 55 30.64 -82.98 -22.78
N TYR A 56 30.96 -84.13 -23.33
CA TYR A 56 30.19 -84.78 -24.37
C TYR A 56 29.53 -86.02 -23.78
N ASN A 57 28.21 -86.09 -23.84
CA ASN A 57 27.46 -87.28 -23.47
C ASN A 57 27.33 -88.16 -24.71
N TRP A 58 27.75 -89.41 -24.59
CA TRP A 58 27.84 -90.33 -25.72
C TRP A 58 27.30 -91.71 -25.37
N GLN A 59 26.79 -92.39 -26.38
CA GLN A 59 26.34 -93.78 -26.29
C GLN A 59 26.53 -94.44 -27.65
N PHE A 60 26.76 -95.74 -27.68
CA PHE A 60 26.77 -96.50 -28.92
C PHE A 60 25.34 -96.95 -29.25
N GLU A 61 24.89 -96.66 -30.46
CA GLU A 61 23.60 -97.14 -30.97
C GLU A 61 23.82 -98.51 -31.63
N ILE A 62 23.26 -99.56 -31.02
CA ILE A 62 23.41 -100.95 -31.48
C ILE A 62 22.02 -101.52 -31.69
N SER A 63 21.82 -102.24 -32.80
CA SER A 63 20.56 -102.91 -33.06
C SER A 63 20.32 -104.04 -32.04
N PRO A 64 19.06 -104.31 -31.65
CA PRO A 64 18.76 -105.39 -30.71
C PRO A 64 19.15 -106.78 -31.24
N GLU A 65 19.30 -106.93 -32.55
CA GLU A 65 19.62 -108.19 -33.24
C GLU A 65 21.11 -108.55 -33.15
N ARG A 66 21.98 -107.60 -32.76
CA ARG A 66 23.42 -107.81 -32.47
C ARG A 66 24.15 -108.64 -33.54
N THR A 67 24.08 -108.18 -34.78
CA THR A 67 24.77 -108.80 -35.92
C THR A 67 26.29 -108.75 -35.74
N ALA A 68 27.00 -109.81 -36.14
CA ALA A 68 28.46 -109.88 -36.05
C ALA A 68 29.18 -108.74 -36.80
N GLU A 69 28.57 -108.24 -37.89
CA GLU A 69 29.07 -107.09 -38.66
C GLU A 69 28.95 -105.76 -37.91
N GLU A 70 27.95 -105.58 -37.05
CA GLU A 70 27.83 -104.38 -36.23
C GLU A 70 28.83 -104.43 -35.07
N ALA A 71 29.07 -105.62 -34.51
CA ALA A 71 30.06 -105.82 -33.48
C ALA A 71 31.48 -105.47 -33.98
N SER A 72 31.85 -105.86 -35.20
CA SER A 72 33.16 -105.51 -35.77
C SER A 72 33.29 -104.01 -36.10
N LYS A 73 32.19 -103.33 -36.46
CA LYS A 73 32.15 -101.87 -36.65
C LYS A 73 32.48 -101.09 -35.38
N LEU A 74 32.03 -101.56 -34.21
CA LEU A 74 32.31 -100.91 -32.92
C LEU A 74 33.83 -100.82 -32.64
N PHE A 75 34.60 -101.83 -33.06
CA PHE A 75 36.05 -101.89 -32.89
C PHE A 75 36.85 -101.35 -34.09
N SER A 76 36.18 -100.79 -35.10
CA SER A 76 36.86 -100.25 -36.29
C SER A 76 37.76 -99.05 -35.97
N LEU A 77 37.46 -98.32 -34.89
CA LEU A 77 38.27 -97.21 -34.40
C LEU A 77 39.00 -97.61 -33.11
N PRO A 78 40.35 -97.70 -33.12
CA PRO A 78 41.12 -98.11 -31.93
C PRO A 78 41.05 -97.06 -30.80
N ASP A 79 40.91 -95.78 -31.14
CA ASP A 79 40.73 -94.66 -30.21
C ASP A 79 39.50 -93.82 -30.58
N PHE A 80 38.31 -94.37 -30.37
CA PHE A 80 37.07 -93.65 -30.68
C PHE A 80 36.97 -92.32 -29.93
N ILE A 81 37.44 -92.24 -28.67
CA ILE A 81 37.41 -91.03 -27.83
C ILE A 81 38.26 -89.92 -28.46
N GLY A 82 39.50 -90.24 -28.83
CA GLY A 82 40.40 -89.30 -29.47
C GLY A 82 39.85 -88.77 -30.79
N ASP A 83 39.34 -89.66 -31.63
CA ASP A 83 38.85 -89.32 -32.97
C ASP A 83 37.60 -88.43 -32.91
N PHE A 84 36.61 -88.77 -32.06
CA PHE A 84 35.42 -87.93 -31.96
C PHE A 84 35.75 -86.58 -31.30
N CYS A 85 36.53 -86.54 -30.21
CA CYS A 85 36.92 -85.28 -29.58
C CYS A 85 37.67 -84.38 -30.56
N LYS A 86 38.55 -84.95 -31.39
CA LYS A 86 39.28 -84.22 -32.43
C LYS A 86 38.35 -83.64 -33.50
N ALA A 87 37.38 -84.43 -33.97
CA ALA A 87 36.40 -83.98 -34.97
C ALA A 87 35.51 -82.86 -34.41
N LEU A 88 34.99 -83.01 -33.19
CA LEU A 88 34.18 -81.98 -32.54
C LEU A 88 34.97 -80.70 -32.27
N ALA A 89 36.19 -80.83 -31.75
CA ALA A 89 37.04 -79.68 -31.49
C ALA A 89 37.37 -78.91 -32.77
N ALA A 90 37.53 -79.58 -33.91
CA ALA A 90 37.72 -78.91 -35.21
C ALA A 90 36.48 -78.10 -35.63
N ARG A 91 35.27 -78.66 -35.44
CA ARG A 91 34.02 -77.96 -35.78
C ARG A 91 33.75 -76.77 -34.86
N VAL A 92 33.96 -76.93 -33.55
CA VAL A 92 33.85 -75.82 -32.59
C VAL A 92 34.86 -74.73 -32.91
N ARG A 93 36.13 -75.07 -33.21
CA ARG A 93 37.13 -74.07 -33.65
C ARG A 93 36.71 -73.34 -34.92
N GLY A 94 36.13 -74.03 -35.89
CA GLY A 94 35.66 -73.42 -37.14
C GLY A 94 34.56 -72.37 -36.94
N VAL A 95 33.58 -72.66 -36.06
CA VAL A 95 32.47 -71.73 -35.77
C VAL A 95 32.93 -70.59 -34.86
N VAL A 96 33.76 -70.85 -33.85
CA VAL A 96 34.24 -69.78 -32.97
C VAL A 96 35.12 -68.78 -33.72
N ALA A 97 35.93 -69.24 -34.68
CA ALA A 97 36.78 -68.38 -35.49
C ALA A 97 36.00 -67.40 -36.39
N SER A 98 34.71 -67.65 -36.65
CA SER A 98 33.87 -66.75 -37.47
C SER A 98 33.04 -65.75 -36.64
N VAL A 99 33.11 -65.81 -35.31
CA VAL A 99 32.29 -64.99 -34.40
C VAL A 99 33.19 -64.11 -33.51
N ASN A 100 32.73 -62.91 -33.18
CA ASN A 100 33.42 -62.00 -32.26
C ASN A 100 33.28 -62.45 -30.79
N PHE A 101 34.21 -62.04 -29.93
CA PHE A 101 34.22 -62.42 -28.52
C PHE A 101 32.91 -62.09 -27.78
N ASP A 102 32.37 -60.88 -27.89
CA ASP A 102 31.16 -60.47 -27.16
C ASP A 102 29.93 -61.31 -27.55
N GLN A 103 29.76 -61.56 -28.85
CA GLN A 103 28.68 -62.39 -29.36
C GLN A 103 28.82 -63.85 -28.90
N PHE A 104 30.04 -64.37 -28.92
CA PHE A 104 30.34 -65.70 -28.40
C PHE A 104 30.14 -65.79 -26.88
N HIS A 105 30.52 -64.78 -26.11
CA HIS A 105 30.33 -64.74 -24.66
C HIS A 105 28.85 -64.74 -24.28
N LYS A 106 28.01 -64.00 -25.01
CA LYS A 106 26.56 -63.94 -24.79
C LYS A 106 25.80 -65.20 -25.25
N HIS A 107 26.27 -65.86 -26.32
CA HIS A 107 25.55 -66.97 -26.97
C HIS A 107 26.36 -68.26 -27.07
N SER A 108 27.32 -68.47 -26.16
CA SER A 108 28.26 -69.60 -26.19
C SER A 108 27.56 -70.96 -26.26
N ALA A 109 26.50 -71.14 -25.47
CA ALA A 109 25.67 -72.35 -25.47
C ALA A 109 25.09 -72.68 -26.85
N SER A 110 24.40 -71.72 -27.46
CA SER A 110 23.75 -71.93 -28.76
C SER A 110 24.77 -72.16 -29.87
N LEU A 111 25.88 -71.42 -29.87
CA LEU A 111 26.90 -71.49 -30.92
C LEU A 111 27.67 -72.83 -30.89
N ILE A 112 28.00 -73.33 -29.69
CA ILE A 112 28.70 -74.62 -29.55
C ILE A 112 27.76 -75.78 -29.89
N GLN A 113 26.50 -75.73 -29.46
CA GLN A 113 25.52 -76.75 -29.83
C GLN A 113 25.30 -76.78 -31.35
N GLU A 114 25.18 -75.61 -31.99
CA GLU A 114 25.08 -75.51 -33.44
C GLU A 114 26.33 -76.05 -34.15
N ALA A 115 27.51 -75.75 -33.62
CA ALA A 115 28.77 -76.27 -34.16
C ALA A 115 28.87 -77.79 -34.08
N VAL A 116 28.32 -78.42 -33.04
CA VAL A 116 28.41 -79.88 -32.81
C VAL A 116 27.27 -80.66 -33.47
N PHE A 117 26.04 -80.16 -33.46
CA PHE A 117 24.92 -80.90 -34.03
C PHE A 117 24.63 -80.52 -35.49
N GLY A 118 25.03 -79.33 -35.90
CA GLY A 118 24.62 -78.75 -37.18
C GLY A 118 23.14 -78.36 -37.19
N ARG A 119 22.73 -77.75 -38.29
CA ARG A 119 21.32 -77.44 -38.56
C ARG A 119 20.79 -78.42 -39.61
N ASP A 120 19.54 -78.83 -39.43
CA ASP A 120 18.78 -79.57 -40.43
C ASP A 120 18.37 -78.66 -41.60
N ILE A 121 17.83 -79.25 -42.66
CA ILE A 121 17.36 -78.58 -43.89
C ILE A 121 16.28 -77.53 -43.56
N ASP A 122 15.50 -77.76 -42.49
CA ASP A 122 14.47 -76.86 -41.96
C ASP A 122 15.03 -75.81 -40.97
N GLY A 123 16.34 -75.75 -40.78
CA GLY A 123 17.02 -74.78 -39.91
C GLY A 123 16.93 -75.07 -38.41
N LYS A 124 16.36 -76.21 -38.01
CA LYS A 124 16.31 -76.68 -36.61
C LYS A 124 17.64 -77.34 -36.20
N LEU A 125 17.99 -77.24 -34.93
CA LEU A 125 19.15 -77.91 -34.37
C LEU A 125 18.91 -79.43 -34.36
N ASN A 126 19.86 -80.21 -34.85
CA ASN A 126 19.79 -81.66 -34.71
C ASN A 126 19.96 -82.05 -33.23
N GLU A 127 19.22 -83.04 -32.76
CA GLU A 127 19.30 -83.47 -31.35
C GLU A 127 20.43 -84.48 -31.10
N ARG A 128 20.93 -85.12 -32.17
CA ARG A 128 21.96 -86.16 -32.10
C ARG A 128 22.97 -86.03 -33.22
N PHE A 129 24.23 -86.33 -32.91
CA PHE A 129 25.28 -86.42 -33.91
C PHE A 129 25.81 -87.86 -33.96
N VAL A 130 25.67 -88.51 -35.11
CA VAL A 130 26.01 -89.92 -35.31
C VAL A 130 27.30 -90.04 -36.11
N PHE A 131 28.28 -90.78 -35.60
CA PHE A 131 29.45 -91.20 -36.36
C PHE A 131 29.14 -92.50 -37.11
N PRO A 132 29.10 -92.48 -38.45
CA PRO A 132 28.71 -93.66 -39.23
C PRO A 132 29.75 -94.80 -39.22
N GLN A 133 30.98 -94.52 -38.77
CA GLN A 133 32.08 -95.48 -38.79
C GLN A 133 31.96 -96.53 -37.68
N ASN A 134 31.46 -96.14 -36.51
CA ASN A 134 31.39 -96.99 -35.31
C ASN A 134 30.03 -96.89 -34.58
N ASN A 135 29.03 -96.25 -35.18
CA ASN A 135 27.70 -96.00 -34.58
C ASN A 135 27.75 -95.28 -33.23
N LEU A 136 28.78 -94.48 -32.97
CA LEU A 136 28.84 -93.62 -31.79
C LEU A 136 27.87 -92.45 -31.97
N VAL A 137 27.00 -92.25 -30.99
CA VAL A 137 26.03 -91.15 -30.96
C VAL A 137 26.37 -90.21 -29.82
N ILE A 138 26.54 -88.93 -30.16
CA ILE A 138 26.59 -87.85 -29.17
C ILE A 138 25.17 -87.37 -28.95
N THR A 139 24.73 -87.42 -27.69
CA THR A 139 23.36 -87.08 -27.28
C THR A 139 23.25 -85.65 -26.77
N SER A 140 24.26 -85.14 -26.06
CA SER A 140 24.30 -83.74 -25.63
C SER A 140 25.72 -83.25 -25.43
N VAL A 141 25.87 -81.92 -25.46
CA VAL A 141 27.13 -81.22 -25.19
C VAL A 141 26.90 -80.20 -24.10
N ASP A 142 27.63 -80.36 -22.99
CA ASP A 142 27.58 -79.48 -21.84
C ASP A 142 28.84 -78.64 -21.77
N ILE A 143 28.68 -77.33 -21.62
CA ILE A 143 29.80 -76.39 -21.48
C ILE A 143 30.07 -76.22 -19.99
N GLN A 144 31.22 -76.70 -19.53
CA GLN A 144 31.61 -76.61 -18.12
C GLN A 144 32.19 -75.25 -17.78
N SER A 145 33.08 -74.72 -18.63
CA SER A 145 33.66 -73.39 -18.44
C SER A 145 34.11 -72.79 -19.77
N VAL A 146 34.06 -71.46 -19.85
CA VAL A 146 34.60 -70.66 -20.95
C VAL A 146 35.42 -69.55 -20.31
N GLU A 147 36.75 -69.63 -20.44
CA GLU A 147 37.65 -68.67 -19.81
C GLU A 147 38.61 -68.07 -20.84
N PRO A 148 38.80 -66.73 -20.85
CA PRO A 148 39.86 -66.13 -21.63
C PRO A 148 41.23 -66.61 -21.13
N VAL A 149 42.10 -67.02 -22.06
CA VAL A 149 43.46 -67.47 -21.76
C VAL A 149 44.35 -66.29 -21.39
N ASP A 150 44.12 -65.14 -22.03
CA ASP A 150 44.89 -63.93 -21.78
C ASP A 150 44.41 -63.20 -20.51
N GLN A 151 45.36 -62.96 -19.60
CA GLN A 151 45.13 -62.20 -18.38
C GLN A 151 44.62 -60.78 -18.68
N ARG A 152 45.15 -60.14 -19.72
CA ARG A 152 44.75 -58.78 -20.09
C ARG A 152 43.27 -58.71 -20.46
N THR A 153 42.76 -59.73 -21.16
CA THR A 153 41.35 -59.83 -21.53
C THR A 153 40.49 -60.05 -20.29
N ARG A 154 40.92 -60.91 -19.35
CA ARG A 154 40.21 -61.09 -18.06
C ARG A 154 40.11 -59.79 -17.27
N ASP A 155 41.21 -59.05 -17.17
CA ASP A 155 41.24 -57.77 -16.44
C ASP A 155 40.35 -56.72 -17.13
N ALA A 156 40.30 -56.71 -18.47
CA ALA A 156 39.42 -55.83 -19.23
C ALA A 156 37.93 -56.15 -19.00
N LEU A 157 37.56 -57.44 -18.97
CA LEU A 157 36.20 -57.84 -18.61
C LEU A 157 35.84 -57.42 -17.19
N MET A 158 36.74 -57.62 -16.22
CA MET A 158 36.50 -57.21 -14.82
C MET A 158 36.27 -55.70 -14.70
N LYS A 159 37.08 -54.89 -15.39
CA LYS A 159 36.86 -53.43 -15.46
C LYS A 159 35.52 -53.08 -16.11
N SER A 160 35.13 -53.78 -17.17
CA SER A 160 33.83 -53.55 -17.81
C SER A 160 32.66 -53.87 -16.89
N VAL A 161 32.75 -54.94 -16.09
CA VAL A 161 31.73 -55.27 -15.08
C VAL A 161 31.67 -54.21 -13.98
N GLN A 162 32.83 -53.75 -13.49
CA GLN A 162 32.90 -52.67 -12.51
C GLN A 162 32.24 -51.37 -13.03
N LEU A 163 32.55 -50.97 -14.28
CA LEU A 163 31.94 -49.82 -14.92
C LEU A 163 30.43 -49.99 -15.09
N ALA A 164 29.96 -51.19 -15.42
CA ALA A 164 28.51 -51.45 -15.52
C ALA A 164 27.81 -51.25 -14.17
N ILE A 165 28.40 -51.75 -13.08
CA ILE A 165 27.88 -51.53 -11.72
C ILE A 165 27.88 -50.03 -11.39
N GLU A 166 28.97 -49.33 -11.67
CA GLU A 166 29.08 -47.89 -11.43
C GLU A 166 28.03 -47.10 -12.22
N ILE A 167 27.80 -47.42 -13.50
CA ILE A 167 26.77 -46.81 -14.32
C ILE A 167 25.38 -47.06 -13.72
N THR A 168 25.08 -48.29 -13.30
CA THR A 168 23.78 -48.59 -12.66
C THR A 168 23.61 -47.87 -11.33
N SER A 169 24.67 -47.76 -10.53
CA SER A 169 24.67 -47.03 -9.25
C SER A 169 24.46 -45.54 -9.47
N ASN A 170 25.23 -44.92 -10.38
CA ASN A 170 25.11 -43.50 -10.71
C ASN A 170 23.74 -43.18 -11.31
N SER A 171 23.18 -44.09 -12.12
CA SER A 171 21.83 -43.94 -12.67
C SER A 171 20.76 -43.98 -11.58
N GLN A 172 20.87 -44.89 -10.61
CA GLN A 172 19.96 -44.94 -9.46
C GLN A 172 20.10 -43.71 -8.58
N GLU A 173 21.33 -43.26 -8.30
CA GLU A 173 21.59 -42.06 -7.51
C GLU A 173 21.03 -40.81 -8.19
N ALA A 174 21.25 -40.63 -9.50
CA ALA A 174 20.71 -39.52 -10.25
C ALA A 174 19.17 -39.52 -10.23
N SER A 175 18.54 -40.69 -10.37
CA SER A 175 17.09 -40.81 -10.25
C SER A 175 16.58 -40.41 -8.86
N ALA A 176 17.26 -40.85 -7.79
CA ALA A 176 16.89 -40.51 -6.43
C ALA A 176 17.06 -39.01 -6.14
N ARG A 177 18.15 -38.40 -6.64
CA ARG A 177 18.38 -36.94 -6.53
C ARG A 177 17.30 -36.15 -7.25
N HIS A 178 16.94 -36.52 -8.48
CA HIS A 178 15.86 -35.85 -9.21
C HIS A 178 14.50 -35.99 -8.53
N GLU A 179 14.21 -37.15 -7.93
CA GLU A 179 12.98 -37.31 -7.16
C GLU A 179 12.97 -36.43 -5.90
N ALA A 180 14.10 -36.33 -5.19
CA ALA A 180 14.25 -35.44 -4.05
C ALA A 180 14.07 -33.96 -4.45
N GLU A 181 14.71 -33.52 -5.53
CA GLU A 181 14.56 -32.15 -6.08
C GLU A 181 13.11 -31.83 -6.45
N ARG A 182 12.41 -32.78 -7.09
CA ARG A 182 10.99 -32.64 -7.43
C ARG A 182 10.12 -32.46 -6.19
N LEU A 183 10.34 -33.28 -5.16
CA LEU A 183 9.62 -33.19 -3.89
C LEU A 183 9.91 -31.86 -3.16
N GLU A 184 11.17 -31.41 -3.18
CA GLU A 184 11.56 -30.13 -2.60
C GLU A 184 10.89 -28.96 -3.32
N GLN A 185 10.85 -29.00 -4.65
CA GLN A 185 10.19 -27.96 -5.45
C GLN A 185 8.68 -27.93 -5.21
N GLU A 186 8.04 -29.09 -5.06
CA GLU A 186 6.62 -29.16 -4.70
C GLU A 186 6.37 -28.59 -3.31
N ALA A 187 7.22 -28.92 -2.32
CA ALA A 187 7.11 -28.40 -0.97
C ALA A 187 7.30 -26.87 -0.94
N LYS A 188 8.28 -26.33 -1.68
CA LYS A 188 8.49 -24.88 -1.85
C LYS A 188 7.28 -24.21 -2.48
N GLY A 189 6.75 -24.77 -3.57
CA GLY A 189 5.56 -24.23 -4.23
C GLY A 189 4.33 -24.22 -3.33
N ARG A 190 4.12 -25.26 -2.51
CA ARG A 190 3.06 -25.30 -1.51
C ARG A 190 3.25 -24.25 -0.41
N LEU A 191 4.48 -24.10 0.09
CA LEU A 191 4.81 -23.11 1.12
C LEU A 191 4.60 -21.67 0.62
N GLU A 192 5.05 -21.37 -0.60
CA GLU A 192 4.85 -20.04 -1.21
C GLU A 192 3.36 -19.73 -1.38
N ARG A 193 2.57 -20.70 -1.85
CA ARG A 193 1.12 -20.55 -1.96
C ARG A 193 0.48 -20.28 -0.61
N GLN A 194 0.86 -21.05 0.42
CA GLN A 194 0.36 -20.85 1.77
C GLN A 194 0.72 -19.45 2.30
N LYS A 195 1.95 -19.00 2.06
CA LYS A 195 2.40 -17.65 2.44
C LYS A 195 1.56 -16.56 1.77
N ILE A 196 1.25 -16.70 0.49
CA ILE A 196 0.40 -15.76 -0.25
C ILE A 196 -1.04 -15.77 0.32
N GLU A 197 -1.58 -16.93 0.66
CA GLU A 197 -2.90 -17.05 1.27
C GLU A 197 -2.95 -16.37 2.64
N ASP A 198 -1.92 -16.56 3.47
CA ASP A 198 -1.77 -15.93 4.78
C ASP A 198 -1.61 -14.39 4.65
N GLU A 199 -0.74 -13.92 3.75
CA GLU A 199 -0.56 -12.48 3.47
C GLU A 199 -1.86 -11.85 2.95
N SER A 200 -2.58 -12.56 2.07
CA SER A 200 -3.89 -12.12 1.57
C SER A 200 -4.93 -12.03 2.70
N ALA A 201 -4.96 -12.99 3.62
CA ALA A 201 -5.84 -12.95 4.78
C ALA A 201 -5.48 -11.79 5.73
N ALA A 202 -4.19 -11.56 5.97
CA ALA A 202 -3.70 -10.45 6.78
C ALA A 202 -4.07 -9.09 6.16
N GLU A 203 -3.90 -8.93 4.85
CA GLU A 203 -4.27 -7.68 4.16
C GLU A 203 -5.79 -7.45 4.13
N ARG A 204 -6.62 -8.50 4.04
CA ARG A 204 -8.08 -8.36 4.22
C ARG A 204 -8.43 -7.84 5.61
N ALA A 205 -7.84 -8.40 6.65
CA ALA A 205 -8.07 -7.95 8.03
C ALA A 205 -7.57 -6.50 8.23
N ARG A 206 -6.42 -6.17 7.65
CA ARG A 206 -5.84 -4.82 7.68
C ARG A 206 -6.74 -3.80 7.00
N LYS A 207 -7.34 -4.13 5.86
CA LYS A 207 -8.32 -3.28 5.18
C LYS A 207 -9.51 -2.97 6.08
N SER A 208 -10.10 -3.99 6.71
CA SER A 208 -11.23 -3.80 7.62
C SER A 208 -10.86 -2.95 8.85
N LEU A 209 -9.66 -3.15 9.40
CA LEU A 209 -9.15 -2.31 10.49
C LEU A 209 -9.00 -0.86 10.04
N LEU A 210 -8.47 -0.61 8.84
CA LEU A 210 -8.30 0.73 8.30
C LEU A 210 -9.65 1.42 8.05
N GLU A 211 -10.64 0.69 7.51
CA GLU A 211 -12.00 1.19 7.34
C GLU A 211 -12.60 1.62 8.68
N LEU A 212 -12.45 0.80 9.73
CA LEU A 212 -12.89 1.15 11.09
C LEU A 212 -12.13 2.35 11.66
N GLN A 213 -10.81 2.44 11.44
CA GLN A 213 -10.02 3.59 11.89
C GLN A 213 -10.47 4.90 11.21
N VAL A 214 -10.75 4.86 9.91
CA VAL A 214 -11.28 6.04 9.19
C VAL A 214 -12.65 6.41 9.75
N GLN A 215 -13.54 5.44 9.97
CA GLN A 215 -14.85 5.70 10.59
C GLN A 215 -14.70 6.33 11.98
N LEU A 216 -13.83 5.78 12.83
CA LEU A 216 -13.54 6.33 14.16
C LEU A 216 -12.98 7.74 14.08
N ALA A 217 -12.01 8.01 13.19
CA ALA A 217 -11.44 9.33 13.00
C ALA A 217 -12.49 10.35 12.52
N THR A 218 -13.40 9.95 11.61
CA THR A 218 -14.51 10.80 11.19
C THR A 218 -15.49 11.06 12.34
N LEU A 219 -15.80 10.05 13.15
CA LEU A 219 -16.67 10.19 14.31
C LEU A 219 -16.03 11.08 15.39
N GLU A 220 -14.74 10.94 15.63
CA GLU A 220 -13.97 11.75 16.57
C GLU A 220 -13.93 13.21 16.11
N SER A 221 -13.58 13.46 14.86
CA SER A 221 -13.54 14.81 14.28
C SER A 221 -14.91 15.49 14.29
N THR A 222 -15.97 14.77 13.88
CA THR A 222 -17.34 15.29 13.93
C THR A 222 -17.84 15.46 15.35
N GLY A 223 -17.49 14.56 16.27
CA GLY A 223 -17.80 14.63 17.68
C GLY A 223 -17.16 15.85 18.36
N GLN A 224 -15.88 16.10 18.08
CA GLN A 224 -15.15 17.25 18.58
C GLN A 224 -15.72 18.55 18.02
N ALA A 225 -15.93 18.65 16.70
CA ALA A 225 -16.52 19.83 16.08
C ALA A 225 -17.94 20.10 16.59
N ARG A 226 -18.76 19.05 16.77
CA ARG A 226 -20.12 19.16 17.32
C ARG A 226 -20.09 19.61 18.78
N ALA A 227 -19.23 19.01 19.61
CA ALA A 227 -19.09 19.38 21.02
C ALA A 227 -18.63 20.83 21.17
N GLU A 228 -17.65 21.27 20.37
CA GLU A 228 -17.16 22.64 20.39
C GLU A 228 -18.22 23.64 19.89
N ALA A 229 -18.92 23.32 18.79
CA ALA A 229 -19.99 24.16 18.28
C ALA A 229 -21.16 24.27 19.27
N GLN A 230 -21.57 23.16 19.90
CA GLN A 230 -22.60 23.15 20.94
C GLN A 230 -22.17 23.94 22.17
N SER A 231 -20.93 23.76 22.63
CA SER A 231 -20.39 24.51 23.77
C SER A 231 -20.33 26.01 23.49
N LYS A 232 -19.90 26.42 22.29
CA LYS A 232 -19.87 27.84 21.87
C LYS A 232 -21.28 28.42 21.75
N ALA A 233 -22.19 27.69 21.11
CA ALA A 233 -23.58 28.11 20.98
C ALA A 233 -24.23 28.31 22.36
N GLU A 234 -24.01 27.38 23.29
CA GLU A 234 -24.54 27.46 24.65
C GLU A 234 -23.91 28.61 25.45
N ALA A 235 -22.60 28.81 25.34
CA ALA A 235 -21.92 29.95 25.96
C ALA A 235 -22.46 31.30 25.45
N ILE A 236 -22.66 31.43 24.14
CA ILE A 236 -23.28 32.63 23.53
C ILE A 236 -24.72 32.79 24.02
N ARG A 237 -25.50 31.69 24.08
CA ARG A 237 -26.88 31.72 24.58
C ARG A 237 -26.95 32.25 26.01
N ILE A 238 -26.08 31.77 26.89
CA ILE A 238 -26.02 32.24 28.28
C ILE A 238 -25.57 33.71 28.35
N ALA A 239 -24.52 34.09 27.62
CA ALA A 239 -24.02 35.46 27.59
C ALA A 239 -25.06 36.45 27.08
N SER A 240 -25.76 36.11 25.99
CA SER A 240 -26.82 36.94 25.41
C SER A 240 -28.04 37.04 26.33
N GLN A 241 -28.43 35.96 27.02
CA GLN A 241 -29.46 36.01 28.06
C GLN A 241 -29.05 36.94 29.21
N ALA A 242 -27.81 36.81 29.70
CA ALA A 242 -27.29 37.66 30.76
C ALA A 242 -27.18 39.13 30.34
N GLU A 243 -26.84 39.41 29.08
CA GLU A 243 -26.77 40.77 28.53
C GLU A 243 -28.16 41.40 28.43
N VAL A 244 -29.17 40.65 27.99
CA VAL A 244 -30.58 41.11 28.00
C VAL A 244 -31.06 41.41 29.42
N GLU A 245 -30.76 40.52 30.38
CA GLU A 245 -31.10 40.75 31.78
C GLU A 245 -30.36 41.97 32.34
N LYS A 246 -29.07 42.12 32.05
CA LYS A 246 -28.27 43.28 32.44
C LYS A 246 -28.85 44.57 31.87
N ALA A 247 -29.13 44.61 30.56
CA ALA A 247 -29.71 45.78 29.90
C ALA A 247 -31.08 46.15 30.49
N ARG A 248 -31.90 45.14 30.85
CA ARG A 248 -33.16 45.36 31.56
C ARG A 248 -32.93 45.98 32.94
N MET A 249 -32.01 45.45 33.72
CA MET A 249 -31.68 45.99 35.05
C MET A 249 -31.08 47.40 34.98
N GLU A 250 -30.25 47.69 33.97
CA GLU A 250 -29.71 49.03 33.73
C GLU A 250 -30.82 50.01 33.32
N ALA A 251 -31.73 49.62 32.43
CA ALA A 251 -32.87 50.44 32.06
C ALA A 251 -33.79 50.72 33.26
N GLU A 252 -34.03 49.71 34.12
CA GLU A 252 -34.79 49.89 35.37
C GLU A 252 -34.04 50.84 36.33
N ALA A 253 -32.72 50.69 36.47
CA ALA A 253 -31.91 51.57 37.32
C ALA A 253 -31.88 53.02 36.81
N ASP A 254 -31.75 53.22 35.50
CA ASP A 254 -31.74 54.55 34.90
C ASP A 254 -33.13 55.20 34.91
N ALA A 255 -34.21 54.42 34.77
CA ALA A 255 -35.57 54.91 35.00
C ALA A 255 -35.75 55.42 36.44
N ILE A 256 -35.23 54.68 37.43
CA ILE A 256 -35.27 55.12 38.84
C ILE A 256 -34.43 56.39 39.06
N LYS A 257 -33.21 56.45 38.51
CA LYS A 257 -32.35 57.65 38.63
C LYS A 257 -32.99 58.87 37.99
N THR A 258 -33.48 58.73 36.76
CA THR A 258 -34.11 59.83 36.01
C THR A 258 -35.37 60.32 36.70
N GLU A 259 -36.21 59.43 37.23
CA GLU A 259 -37.38 59.81 38.03
C GLU A 259 -36.96 60.54 39.32
N ALA A 260 -35.93 60.04 40.02
CA ALA A 260 -35.40 60.71 41.20
C ALA A 260 -34.83 62.11 40.88
N GLU A 261 -34.06 62.25 39.80
CA GLU A 261 -33.52 63.53 39.34
C GLU A 261 -34.63 64.50 38.93
N LEU A 262 -35.61 64.02 38.18
CA LEU A 262 -36.76 64.81 37.74
C LEU A 262 -37.58 65.29 38.93
N SER A 263 -37.78 64.44 39.94
CA SER A 263 -38.44 64.84 41.19
C SER A 263 -37.65 65.91 41.95
N ARG A 264 -36.31 65.80 42.01
CA ARG A 264 -35.43 66.79 42.63
C ARG A 264 -35.49 68.13 41.88
N LEU A 265 -35.46 68.08 40.55
CA LEU A 265 -35.44 69.25 39.68
C LEU A 265 -36.79 69.96 39.65
N LYS A 266 -37.90 69.22 39.69
CA LYS A 266 -39.25 69.77 39.90
C LYS A 266 -39.33 70.55 41.21
N ARG A 267 -38.92 69.95 42.33
CA ARG A 267 -38.93 70.64 43.64
C ARG A 267 -38.05 71.89 43.65
N ALA A 268 -36.87 71.83 43.04
CA ALA A 268 -35.98 72.99 42.94
C ALA A 268 -36.60 74.12 42.11
N ARG A 269 -37.19 73.80 40.94
CA ARG A 269 -37.88 74.77 40.09
C ARG A 269 -39.14 75.35 40.75
N GLU A 270 -39.90 74.54 41.48
CA GLU A 270 -41.06 75.02 42.25
C GLU A 270 -40.65 76.06 43.29
N MET A 271 -39.57 75.77 44.06
CA MET A 271 -38.99 76.71 45.01
C MET A 271 -38.46 77.99 44.34
N GLU A 272 -37.81 77.86 43.18
CA GLU A 272 -37.29 78.99 42.42
C GLU A 272 -38.42 79.87 41.85
N LEU A 273 -39.46 79.26 41.29
CA LEU A 273 -40.65 79.97 40.82
C LEU A 273 -41.34 80.70 41.97
N GLU A 274 -41.48 80.07 43.13
CA GLU A 274 -42.06 80.71 44.31
C GLU A 274 -41.23 81.92 44.75
N TYR A 275 -39.91 81.80 44.78
CA TYR A 275 -39.00 82.90 45.05
C TYR A 275 -39.14 84.04 44.02
N LEU A 276 -39.19 83.71 42.72
CA LEU A 276 -39.34 84.69 41.64
C LEU A 276 -40.68 85.42 41.72
N VAL A 277 -41.78 84.72 42.00
CA VAL A 277 -43.11 85.32 42.20
C VAL A 277 -43.07 86.30 43.36
N LYS A 278 -42.54 85.88 44.53
CA LYS A 278 -42.39 86.77 45.71
C LYS A 278 -41.50 87.97 45.41
N LYS A 279 -40.37 87.78 44.72
CA LYS A 279 -39.47 88.86 44.32
C LYS A 279 -40.16 89.86 43.39
N ASN A 280 -40.88 89.37 42.38
CA ASN A 280 -41.63 90.20 41.45
C ASN A 280 -42.75 90.98 42.15
N GLU A 281 -43.44 90.35 43.11
CA GLU A 281 -44.47 91.02 43.92
C GLU A 281 -43.89 92.16 44.76
N ILE A 282 -42.75 91.94 45.42
CA ILE A 282 -42.02 92.99 46.16
C ILE A 282 -41.57 94.11 45.21
N LEU A 283 -41.04 93.78 44.03
CA LEU A 283 -40.63 94.78 43.04
C LEU A 283 -41.82 95.61 42.51
N LEU A 284 -42.97 94.97 42.29
CA LEU A 284 -44.22 95.64 41.92
C LEU A 284 -44.70 96.57 43.03
N GLN A 285 -44.69 96.12 44.28
CA GLN A 285 -45.06 96.94 45.44
C GLN A 285 -44.13 98.15 45.56
N ARG A 286 -42.82 97.94 45.45
CA ARG A 286 -41.83 99.02 45.46
C ARG A 286 -42.10 100.04 44.34
N ARG A 287 -42.29 99.58 43.10
CA ARG A 287 -42.63 100.48 41.97
C ARG A 287 -43.91 101.25 42.23
N ARG A 288 -44.97 100.61 42.76
CA ARG A 288 -46.23 101.29 43.10
C ARG A 288 -46.00 102.38 44.12
N GLN A 289 -45.26 102.11 45.19
CA GLN A 289 -44.91 103.12 46.21
C GLN A 289 -44.06 104.25 45.63
N GLU A 290 -43.06 103.94 44.80
CA GLU A 290 -42.26 104.96 44.10
C GLU A 290 -43.15 105.85 43.21
N PHE A 291 -44.07 105.26 42.44
CA PHE A 291 -45.03 106.00 41.62
C PHE A 291 -46.02 106.83 42.45
N GLU A 292 -46.52 106.30 43.57
CA GLU A 292 -47.41 107.03 44.51
C GLU A 292 -46.68 108.24 45.13
N MET A 293 -45.45 108.05 45.61
CA MET A 293 -44.63 109.14 46.13
C MET A 293 -44.30 110.17 45.04
N GLU A 294 -43.99 109.73 43.82
CA GLU A 294 -43.69 110.62 42.71
C GLU A 294 -44.92 111.43 42.30
N THR A 295 -46.10 110.80 42.19
CA THR A 295 -47.36 111.50 41.92
C THR A 295 -47.72 112.47 43.05
N GLU A 296 -47.56 112.10 44.32
CA GLU A 296 -47.77 112.98 45.47
C GLU A 296 -46.78 114.17 45.49
N PHE A 297 -45.51 113.92 45.19
CA PHE A 297 -44.48 114.97 45.06
C PHE A 297 -44.82 115.95 43.94
N TYR A 298 -45.21 115.46 42.76
CA TYR A 298 -45.65 116.31 41.65
C TYR A 298 -46.93 117.09 41.99
N LEU A 299 -47.92 116.45 42.62
CA LEU A 299 -49.15 117.12 43.07
C LEU A 299 -48.85 118.26 44.03
N ARG A 300 -48.09 118.01 45.09
CA ARG A 300 -47.68 119.06 46.05
C ARG A 300 -46.90 120.18 45.38
N ARG A 301 -46.04 119.85 44.41
CA ARG A 301 -45.27 120.82 43.64
C ARG A 301 -46.16 121.68 42.74
N VAL A 302 -47.17 121.10 42.12
CA VAL A 302 -48.18 121.83 41.32
C VAL A 302 -49.04 122.72 42.22
N GLU A 303 -49.49 122.22 43.38
CA GLU A 303 -50.25 122.99 44.37
C GLU A 303 -49.45 124.17 44.94
N ALA A 304 -48.17 123.96 45.27
CA ALA A 304 -47.30 125.00 45.81
C ALA A 304 -46.96 126.11 44.81
N ILE A 305 -46.83 125.78 43.52
CA ILE A 305 -46.66 126.80 42.48
C ILE A 305 -47.98 127.56 42.27
N GLY A 306 -49.12 126.86 42.32
CA GLY A 306 -50.46 127.41 42.12
C GLY A 306 -50.85 127.38 40.64
N SER A 307 -52.08 126.96 40.34
CA SER A 307 -52.56 126.80 38.95
C SER A 307 -52.51 128.11 38.15
N GLU A 308 -52.79 129.25 38.80
CA GLU A 308 -52.69 130.56 38.17
C GLU A 308 -51.24 130.97 37.87
N ASN A 309 -50.30 130.72 38.78
CA ASN A 309 -48.88 131.00 38.52
C ASN A 309 -48.28 130.07 37.46
N LEU A 310 -48.70 128.80 37.39
CA LEU A 310 -48.29 127.90 36.31
C LEU A 310 -48.82 128.40 34.96
N ARG A 311 -50.05 128.92 34.93
CA ARG A 311 -50.60 129.61 33.75
C ARG A 311 -49.77 130.83 33.40
N ASP A 312 -49.42 131.66 34.38
CA ASP A 312 -48.65 132.88 34.17
C ASP A 312 -47.19 132.58 33.78
N ILE A 313 -46.56 131.55 34.31
CA ILE A 313 -45.23 131.09 33.88
C ILE A 313 -45.29 130.58 32.44
N ALA A 314 -46.30 129.77 32.09
CA ALA A 314 -46.49 129.30 30.71
C ALA A 314 -46.82 130.43 29.72
N CYS A 315 -47.53 131.49 30.17
CA CYS A 315 -47.90 132.65 29.35
C CYS A 315 -46.88 133.82 29.41
N SER A 316 -45.90 133.78 30.32
CA SER A 316 -44.94 134.88 30.57
C SER A 316 -44.09 135.24 29.36
N GLY A 317 -43.77 134.27 28.49
CA GLY A 317 -43.04 134.51 27.23
C GLY A 317 -43.84 135.43 26.29
N ALA A 318 -45.11 135.08 26.04
CA ALA A 318 -45.98 135.86 25.16
C ALA A 318 -46.28 137.27 25.72
N GLU A 319 -46.49 137.43 27.03
CA GLU A 319 -46.77 138.74 27.62
C GLU A 319 -45.55 139.67 27.69
N ARG A 320 -44.34 139.12 27.91
CA ARG A 320 -43.09 139.88 27.94
C ARG A 320 -42.76 140.43 26.56
N ASP A 321 -42.92 139.62 25.52
CA ASP A 321 -42.64 140.03 24.13
C ASP A 321 -43.62 141.13 23.68
N VAL A 322 -44.89 141.08 24.10
CA VAL A 322 -45.89 142.12 23.84
C VAL A 322 -45.61 143.43 24.60
N ARG A 323 -45.13 143.39 25.86
CA ARG A 323 -44.74 144.61 26.60
C ARG A 323 -43.48 145.27 26.05
N MET A 324 -42.51 144.49 25.58
CA MET A 324 -41.28 145.03 24.97
C MET A 324 -41.57 145.77 23.66
N LEU A 325 -42.46 145.23 22.82
CA LEU A 325 -42.92 145.89 21.59
C LEU A 325 -43.64 147.22 21.86
N LYS A 326 -44.41 147.30 22.95
CA LYS A 326 -45.12 148.53 23.36
C LYS A 326 -44.16 149.61 23.88
N ALA A 327 -43.06 149.24 24.52
CA ALA A 327 -42.05 150.18 25.04
C ALA A 327 -41.11 150.74 23.95
N LEU A 328 -40.89 150.00 22.86
CA LEU A 328 -40.03 150.43 21.74
C LEU A 328 -40.75 151.32 20.70
N ASN A 329 -42.00 151.70 20.96
CA ASN A 329 -42.81 152.58 20.10
C ASN A 329 -42.87 152.14 18.61
N LEU A 330 -42.74 150.84 18.36
CA LEU A 330 -42.84 150.25 17.02
C LEU A 330 -44.29 149.87 16.76
N LYS A 331 -44.98 150.71 15.96
CA LYS A 331 -46.24 150.30 15.33
C LYS A 331 -45.92 149.21 14.32
N SER A 332 -46.37 147.99 14.60
CA SER A 332 -46.22 146.81 13.74
C SER A 332 -46.80 147.09 12.35
N THR A 333 -45.93 147.43 11.39
CA THR A 333 -46.26 147.41 9.96
C THR A 333 -45.67 146.16 9.34
N LEU A 334 -46.58 145.27 8.92
CA LEU A 334 -46.29 144.01 8.25
C LEU A 334 -45.67 144.32 6.88
N ILE A 335 -44.37 144.02 6.70
CA ILE A 335 -43.73 144.08 5.38
C ILE A 335 -43.70 142.64 4.84
N THR A 336 -44.45 142.38 3.78
CA THR A 336 -44.54 141.05 3.16
C THR A 336 -44.06 141.09 1.72
N ASP A 337 -42.99 140.36 1.41
CA ASP A 337 -42.66 139.89 0.06
C ASP A 337 -43.06 138.40 -0.07
N GLY A 338 -43.70 138.05 -1.19
CA GLY A 338 -44.78 137.07 -1.32
C GLY A 338 -44.47 135.56 -1.19
N LYS A 339 -43.50 135.11 -0.40
CA LYS A 339 -43.25 133.66 -0.18
C LYS A 339 -43.13 133.17 1.26
N THR A 340 -43.03 134.05 2.25
CA THR A 340 -43.02 133.66 3.67
C THR A 340 -43.33 134.89 4.54
N PRO A 341 -44.43 134.92 5.30
CA PRO A 341 -44.69 136.04 6.20
C PRO A 341 -43.66 136.03 7.33
N VAL A 342 -42.78 137.04 7.34
CA VAL A 342 -41.75 137.22 8.36
C VAL A 342 -42.41 137.72 9.65
N ASN A 343 -42.47 136.84 10.65
CA ASN A 343 -42.97 137.17 11.98
C ASN A 343 -41.87 137.90 12.76
N LEU A 344 -42.06 139.21 12.99
CA LEU A 344 -41.10 140.06 13.71
C LEU A 344 -40.85 139.61 15.17
N LEU A 345 -41.65 138.68 15.69
CA LEU A 345 -41.45 138.06 17.01
C LEU A 345 -40.22 137.15 17.06
N ASP A 346 -39.91 136.40 15.99
CA ASP A 346 -38.74 135.51 15.97
C ASP A 346 -37.45 136.26 15.60
N ALA A 347 -37.56 137.36 14.83
CA ALA A 347 -36.40 138.13 14.38
C ALA A 347 -35.71 138.91 15.53
N THR A 348 -36.45 139.29 16.58
CA THR A 348 -35.89 140.00 17.74
C THR A 348 -35.09 139.10 18.68
N ALA A 349 -35.33 137.78 18.67
CA ALA A 349 -34.55 136.81 19.45
C ALA A 349 -33.08 136.69 18.97
N GLY A 350 -32.79 137.06 17.71
CA GLY A 350 -31.42 137.08 17.18
C GLY A 350 -30.61 138.35 17.51
N LEU A 351 -31.27 139.46 17.87
CA LEU A 351 -30.61 140.76 18.11
C LEU A 351 -30.30 141.00 19.60
N ILE A 352 -30.96 140.28 20.50
CA ILE A 352 -30.76 140.35 21.95
C ILE A 352 -30.35 138.96 22.40
N GLY A 353 -29.04 138.75 22.57
CA GLY A 353 -28.49 137.47 22.99
C GLY A 353 -29.10 137.00 24.31
N GLN A 354 -29.94 135.98 24.25
CA GLN A 354 -30.29 135.14 25.40
C GLN A 354 -30.18 133.66 25.07
N THR A 355 -29.45 133.00 25.94
CA THR A 355 -29.11 131.57 25.99
C THR A 355 -30.32 130.71 26.33
N THR A 356 -30.65 129.74 25.47
CA THR A 356 -31.54 128.64 25.83
C THR A 356 -30.71 127.38 26.07
N GLY A 357 -30.53 127.04 27.35
CA GLY A 357 -30.02 125.74 27.78
C GLY A 357 -31.14 124.70 27.71
N GLY A 358 -30.91 123.62 26.95
CA GLY A 358 -31.84 122.51 26.77
C GLY A 358 -31.13 121.15 26.90
N VAL A 359 -31.43 120.50 28.01
CA VAL A 359 -31.01 119.23 28.61
C VAL A 359 -30.79 118.04 27.64
N PHE A 360 -29.69 117.31 27.85
CA PHE A 360 -29.35 116.01 27.25
C PHE A 360 -30.32 114.89 27.68
N ASN A 361 -30.83 114.10 26.73
CA ASN A 361 -31.42 112.80 26.99
C ASN A 361 -30.66 111.74 26.16
N ARG A 362 -29.97 110.81 26.82
CA ARG A 362 -29.31 109.66 26.16
C ARG A 362 -30.29 108.48 26.08
N PRO A 363 -30.40 107.76 24.96
CA PRO A 363 -31.15 106.52 24.88
C PRO A 363 -30.36 105.34 25.48
N ILE A 364 -31.10 104.39 26.06
CA ILE A 364 -30.64 103.13 26.65
C ILE A 364 -30.41 102.11 25.52
N VAL A 365 -29.27 101.42 25.54
CA VAL A 365 -28.90 100.36 24.59
C VAL A 365 -29.37 99.02 25.14
N GLU A 366 -30.17 98.26 24.38
CA GLU A 366 -30.41 96.84 24.58
C GLU A 366 -29.41 96.03 23.73
N HIS A 367 -28.68 95.10 24.37
CA HIS A 367 -27.92 94.05 23.70
C HIS A 367 -28.77 92.78 23.64
N PRO A 368 -28.90 92.11 22.48
CA PRO A 368 -29.13 90.69 22.41
C PRO A 368 -27.81 89.96 22.11
N ASP A 369 -27.44 89.03 22.98
CA ASP A 369 -26.31 88.11 22.81
C ASP A 369 -26.63 87.06 21.72
N GLU A 370 -25.66 86.88 20.81
CA GLU A 370 -25.49 85.75 19.89
C GLU A 370 -24.80 84.55 20.58
N GLU A 371 -24.72 83.43 19.85
CA GLU A 371 -23.91 82.21 20.02
C GLU A 371 -24.63 80.99 20.63
N ASN A 372 -24.52 79.76 20.10
CA ASN A 372 -23.84 79.21 18.92
C ASN A 372 -24.37 77.78 18.70
N ASP A 373 -24.55 77.39 17.43
CA ASP A 373 -24.63 76.00 16.97
C ASP A 373 -23.22 75.38 16.95
N VAL A 374 -23.03 74.17 17.52
CA VAL A 374 -21.90 73.29 17.16
C VAL A 374 -22.29 71.80 17.23
N ASN A 375 -22.37 71.21 16.03
CA ASN A 375 -22.01 69.84 15.62
C ASN A 375 -22.43 68.63 16.46
N SER A 376 -23.44 67.91 15.96
CA SER A 376 -23.59 66.47 16.12
C SER A 376 -22.91 65.73 14.95
N ASN A 377 -21.77 65.10 15.24
CA ASN A 377 -21.24 63.98 14.45
C ASN A 377 -20.43 63.07 15.38
N GLN A 378 -21.08 62.02 15.88
CA GLN A 378 -20.52 60.69 16.12
C GLN A 378 -21.64 59.67 16.26
#